data_AF-A0A7C5CZF6-F1
#
_entry.id   AF-A0A7C5CZF6-F1
#
_cell.length_a   1.000
_cell.length_b   1.000
_cell.length_c   1.000
_cell.angle_alpha   90.00
_cell.angle_beta   90.00
_cell.angle_gamma   90.00
#
_symmetry.space_group_name_H-M   'P 1'
#
loop_
_entity.id
_entity.type
_entity.pdbx_description
1 polymer ?
#
loop_
_entity_poly.entity_id
_entity_poly.type
_entity_poly.pdbx_seq_one_letter_code
_entity_poly.pdbx_strand_id
1 'polypeptide(L)'
;MKVYRRTNKKATALLVVMALGVAGTIVLSGTLKWTSHNAMQINRNIAYQNAVLAAEAATEKALSMLITDFAKEGAGTVGGRMNEYKKRIPRPDEHPQWGRYKFKNGRGSEGEILVTQVQPWTQGVVLQSQYRMLKGYSSIFRIRANAYDVLNDTEAAVYQDVQLALVPVFQFAVFYNLDLEVFPGANMDMRGPVHCNRNIYAGSEPQATLTFYDLVTMVG
;
A
#
# COMPACT_ATOMS: atom_id res chain seq x y z
N MET A 1 24.96 64.12 66.63
CA MET A 1 23.60 63.74 66.20
C MET A 1 23.74 63.00 64.85
N LYS A 2 23.61 61.66 64.82
CA LYS A 2 23.82 60.84 63.61
C LYS A 2 22.45 60.59 62.96
N VAL A 3 22.20 61.22 61.81
CA VAL A 3 20.96 61.04 61.04
C VAL A 3 21.06 59.76 60.22
N TYR A 4 20.24 58.75 60.55
CA TYR A 4 20.15 57.50 59.80
C TYR A 4 19.22 57.68 58.59
N ARG A 5 19.78 57.69 57.38
CA ARG A 5 19.04 57.79 56.11
C ARG A 5 18.35 56.43 55.85
N ARG A 6 17.02 56.36 56.03
CA ARG A 6 16.22 55.17 55.63
C ARG A 6 16.29 55.02 54.11
N THR A 7 16.86 53.91 53.64
CA THR A 7 16.97 53.60 52.21
C THR A 7 15.67 52.94 51.71
N ASN A 8 15.17 53.38 50.54
CA ASN A 8 13.95 52.94 49.86
C ASN A 8 14.03 51.49 49.30
N LYS A 9 14.62 50.55 50.05
CA LYS A 9 14.85 49.16 49.60
C LYS A 9 13.55 48.36 49.36
N LYS A 10 12.43 48.79 49.94
CA LYS A 10 11.13 48.10 49.79
C LYS A 10 10.47 48.35 48.43
N ALA A 11 10.68 49.50 47.81
CA ALA A 11 10.08 49.84 46.51
C ALA A 11 10.80 49.15 45.34
N THR A 12 12.14 49.03 45.41
CA THR A 12 12.93 48.32 44.40
C THR A 12 12.70 46.81 44.43
N ALA A 13 12.50 46.21 45.60
CA ALA A 13 12.18 44.78 45.71
C ALA A 13 10.84 44.42 45.03
N LEU A 14 9.81 45.26 45.19
CA LEU A 14 8.51 45.06 44.55
C LEU A 14 8.61 45.13 43.01
N LEU A 15 9.33 46.13 42.48
CA LEU A 15 9.54 46.28 41.04
C LEU A 15 10.27 45.07 40.43
N VAL A 16 11.27 44.54 41.13
CA VAL A 16 12.02 43.34 40.70
C VAL A 16 11.12 42.10 40.69
N VAL A 17 10.29 41.90 41.73
CA VAL A 17 9.34 40.78 41.79
C VAL A 17 8.27 40.88 40.69
N MET A 18 7.75 42.08 40.43
CA MET A 18 6.81 42.28 39.31
C MET A 18 7.47 42.00 37.96
N ALA A 19 8.69 42.48 37.74
CA ALA A 19 9.43 42.23 36.50
C ALA A 19 9.71 40.73 36.30
N LEU A 20 10.11 40.01 37.34
CA LEU A 20 10.30 38.56 37.30
C LEU A 20 8.98 37.81 37.13
N GLY A 21 7.89 38.28 37.74
CA GLY A 21 6.56 37.72 37.56
C GLY A 21 6.09 37.85 36.11
N VAL A 22 6.27 39.02 35.49
CA VAL A 22 5.96 39.25 34.08
C VAL A 22 6.84 38.39 33.16
N ALA A 23 8.13 38.29 33.44
CA ALA A 23 9.02 37.41 32.68
C ALA A 23 8.57 35.94 32.79
N GLY A 24 8.20 35.49 33.99
CA GLY A 24 7.70 34.14 34.24
C GLY A 24 6.39 33.84 33.49
N THR A 25 5.44 34.77 33.47
CA THR A 25 4.18 34.58 32.72
C THR A 25 4.39 34.60 31.21
N ILE A 26 5.33 35.39 30.69
CA ILE A 26 5.70 35.39 29.27
C ILE A 26 6.29 34.03 28.87
N VAL A 27 7.26 33.52 29.65
CA VAL A 27 7.87 32.21 29.40
C VAL A 27 6.82 31.10 29.49
N LEU A 28 5.99 31.11 30.52
CA LEU A 28 4.90 30.13 30.68
C LEU A 28 3.92 30.19 29.49
N SER A 29 3.50 31.39 29.08
CA SER A 29 2.62 31.58 27.92
C SER A 29 3.25 31.05 26.64
N GLY A 30 4.55 31.32 26.42
CA GLY A 30 5.31 30.80 25.30
C GLY A 30 5.34 29.27 25.28
N THR A 31 5.68 28.66 26.42
CA THR A 31 5.72 27.19 26.56
C THR A 31 4.34 26.57 26.34
N LEU A 32 3.28 27.13 26.93
CA LEU A 32 1.92 26.62 26.75
C LEU A 32 1.45 26.72 25.30
N LYS A 33 1.74 27.83 24.61
CA LYS A 33 1.43 28.00 23.18
C LYS A 33 2.17 26.98 22.33
N TRP A 34 3.45 26.76 22.59
CA TRP A 34 4.25 25.77 21.87
C TRP A 34 3.75 24.34 22.10
N THR A 35 3.49 23.95 23.35
CA THR A 35 2.94 22.64 23.70
C THR A 35 1.56 22.42 23.07
N SER A 36 0.67 23.41 23.12
CA SER A 36 -0.66 23.34 22.49
C SER A 36 -0.56 23.20 20.97
N HIS A 37 0.34 23.95 20.34
CA HIS A 37 0.58 23.83 18.90
C HIS A 37 1.09 22.44 18.53
N ASN A 38 2.09 21.92 19.26
CA ASN A 38 2.62 20.58 19.02
C ASN A 38 1.55 19.49 19.20
N ALA A 39 0.71 19.60 20.23
CA ALA A 39 -0.40 18.66 20.45
C ALA A 39 -1.40 18.68 19.29
N MET A 40 -1.73 19.87 18.76
CA MET A 40 -2.61 20.00 17.60
C MET A 40 -1.99 19.37 16.33
N GLN A 41 -0.69 19.58 16.09
CA GLN A 41 0.00 18.97 14.96
C GLN A 41 0.05 17.45 15.06
N ILE A 42 0.31 16.92 16.26
CA ILE A 42 0.29 15.47 16.53
C ILE A 42 -1.11 14.90 16.25
N ASN A 43 -2.16 15.53 16.77
CA ASN A 43 -3.54 15.07 16.55
C ASN A 43 -3.92 15.08 15.06
N ARG A 44 -3.54 16.13 14.31
CA ARG A 44 -3.78 16.17 12.86
C ARG A 44 -2.99 15.11 12.10
N ASN A 45 -1.74 14.86 12.50
CA ASN A 45 -0.95 13.78 11.89
C ASN A 45 -1.59 12.41 12.15
N ILE A 46 -2.04 12.14 13.38
CA ILE A 46 -2.77 10.90 13.72
C ILE A 46 -4.05 10.77 12.89
N ALA A 47 -4.83 11.85 12.76
CA ALA A 47 -6.04 11.85 11.93
C ALA A 47 -5.72 11.55 10.45
N TYR A 48 -4.64 12.12 9.92
CA TYR A 48 -4.18 11.85 8.57
C TYR A 48 -3.75 10.38 8.38
N GLN A 49 -2.94 9.81 9.28
CA GLN A 49 -2.55 8.40 9.21
C GLN A 49 -3.76 7.47 9.29
N ASN A 50 -4.74 7.79 10.15
CA ASN A 50 -5.99 7.03 10.24
C ASN A 50 -6.82 7.10 8.94
N ALA A 51 -6.86 8.27 8.28
CA ALA A 51 -7.50 8.42 6.99
C ALA A 51 -6.77 7.62 5.89
N VAL A 52 -5.42 7.55 5.92
CA VAL A 52 -4.64 6.70 5.00
C VAL A 52 -5.03 5.23 5.20
N LEU A 53 -5.02 4.73 6.43
CA LEU A 53 -5.40 3.34 6.74
C LEU A 53 -6.84 3.03 6.30
N ALA A 54 -7.78 3.98 6.46
CA ALA A 54 -9.15 3.82 5.98
C ALA A 54 -9.20 3.74 4.44
N ALA A 55 -8.44 4.58 3.74
CA ALA A 55 -8.33 4.52 2.28
C ALA A 55 -7.68 3.20 1.82
N GLU A 56 -6.64 2.72 2.50
CA GLU A 56 -6.01 1.42 2.23
C GLU A 56 -7.05 0.31 2.35
N ALA A 57 -7.77 0.24 3.47
CA ALA A 57 -8.81 -0.75 3.70
C ALA A 57 -9.87 -0.75 2.58
N ALA A 58 -10.25 0.42 2.07
CA ALA A 58 -11.18 0.50 0.95
C ALA A 58 -10.59 -0.04 -0.36
N THR A 59 -9.32 0.28 -0.67
CA THR A 59 -8.67 -0.27 -1.85
C THR A 59 -8.47 -1.79 -1.76
N GLU A 60 -8.03 -2.31 -0.61
CA GLU A 60 -7.82 -3.74 -0.37
C GLU A 60 -9.12 -4.54 -0.44
N LYS A 61 -10.22 -3.98 0.08
CA LYS A 61 -11.52 -4.64 0.02
C LYS A 61 -12.04 -4.79 -1.41
N ALA A 62 -11.87 -3.77 -2.25
CA ALA A 62 -12.22 -3.84 -3.65
C ALA A 62 -11.27 -4.75 -4.44
N LEU A 63 -9.97 -4.67 -4.15
CA LEU A 63 -8.95 -5.53 -4.74
C LEU A 63 -9.21 -7.01 -4.44
N SER A 64 -9.55 -7.35 -3.19
CA SER A 64 -9.86 -8.71 -2.77
C SER A 64 -11.01 -9.32 -3.58
N MET A 65 -12.08 -8.55 -3.80
CA MET A 65 -13.20 -8.99 -4.64
C MET A 65 -12.75 -9.19 -6.10
N LEU A 66 -12.00 -8.23 -6.64
CA LEU A 66 -11.50 -8.27 -8.01
C LEU A 66 -10.56 -9.47 -8.26
N ILE A 67 -9.63 -9.75 -7.35
CA ILE A 67 -8.73 -10.91 -7.44
C ILE A 67 -9.52 -12.21 -7.31
N THR A 68 -10.49 -12.27 -6.38
CA THR A 68 -11.32 -13.47 -6.19
C THR A 68 -12.13 -13.81 -7.43
N ASP A 69 -12.76 -12.80 -8.05
CA ASP A 69 -13.56 -12.99 -9.27
C ASP A 69 -12.67 -13.33 -10.46
N PHE A 70 -11.50 -12.69 -10.59
CA PHE A 70 -10.53 -13.04 -11.62
C PHE A 70 -10.04 -14.49 -11.49
N ALA A 71 -9.74 -14.95 -10.28
CA ALA A 71 -9.27 -16.31 -10.04
C ALA A 71 -10.34 -17.37 -10.32
N LYS A 72 -11.62 -17.07 -10.09
CA LYS A 72 -12.73 -18.02 -10.24
C LYS A 72 -13.34 -18.02 -11.64
N GLU A 73 -13.56 -16.84 -12.21
CA GLU A 73 -14.35 -16.66 -13.44
C GLU A 73 -13.54 -16.06 -14.60
N GLY A 74 -12.32 -15.57 -14.34
CA GLY A 74 -11.41 -15.05 -15.35
C GLY A 74 -11.70 -13.62 -15.81
N ALA A 75 -11.04 -13.22 -16.90
CA ALA A 75 -11.02 -11.84 -17.38
C ALA A 75 -12.38 -11.27 -17.84
N GLY A 76 -13.29 -12.13 -18.34
CA GLY A 76 -14.59 -11.72 -18.87
C GLY A 76 -15.50 -11.13 -17.79
N THR A 77 -15.58 -11.77 -16.63
CA THR A 77 -16.41 -11.32 -15.50
C THR A 77 -15.91 -10.00 -14.91
N VAL A 78 -14.58 -9.80 -14.85
CA VAL A 78 -13.99 -8.57 -14.28
C VAL A 78 -14.46 -7.32 -15.02
N GLY A 79 -14.63 -7.39 -16.34
CA GLY A 79 -15.17 -6.28 -17.13
C GLY A 79 -16.63 -5.96 -16.79
N GLY A 80 -17.46 -6.99 -16.57
CA GLY A 80 -18.89 -6.84 -16.28
C GLY A 80 -19.20 -6.35 -14.86
N ARG A 81 -18.37 -6.70 -13.87
CA ARG A 81 -18.57 -6.37 -12.44
C ARG A 81 -17.90 -5.07 -11.98
N MET A 82 -17.41 -4.25 -12.90
CA MET A 82 -16.66 -3.03 -12.56
C MET A 82 -17.43 -2.08 -11.61
N ASN A 83 -18.75 -1.97 -11.78
CA ASN A 83 -19.60 -1.14 -10.91
C ASN A 83 -19.75 -1.70 -9.49
N GLU A 84 -19.61 -3.02 -9.31
CA GLU A 84 -19.65 -3.67 -7.99
C GLU A 84 -18.35 -3.39 -7.24
N TYR A 85 -17.20 -3.50 -7.91
CA TYR A 85 -15.90 -3.20 -7.32
C TYR A 85 -15.81 -1.75 -6.83
N LYS A 86 -16.32 -0.79 -7.60
CA LYS A 86 -16.37 0.63 -7.21
C LYS A 86 -17.16 0.88 -5.92
N LYS A 87 -18.21 0.09 -5.69
CA LYS A 87 -19.09 0.21 -4.51
C LYS A 87 -18.66 -0.69 -3.36
N ARG A 88 -17.57 -1.46 -3.53
CA ARG A 88 -17.03 -2.37 -2.51
C ARG A 88 -16.20 -1.62 -1.48
N ILE A 89 -16.84 -0.67 -0.80
CA ILE A 89 -16.24 0.15 0.26
C ILE A 89 -16.55 -0.42 1.65
N PRO A 90 -15.73 -0.15 2.68
CA PRO A 90 -16.04 -0.47 4.07
C PRO A 90 -17.31 0.25 4.51
N ARG A 91 -18.17 -0.44 5.27
CA ARG A 91 -19.48 0.11 5.64
C ARG A 91 -19.76 0.02 7.14
N PRO A 92 -20.60 0.90 7.70
CA PRO A 92 -20.91 0.90 9.13
C PRO A 92 -21.53 -0.40 9.65
N ASP A 93 -22.21 -1.18 8.79
CA ASP A 93 -22.75 -2.50 9.11
C ASP A 93 -21.68 -3.56 9.37
N GLU A 94 -20.47 -3.39 8.82
CA GLU A 94 -19.34 -4.29 9.06
C GLU A 94 -18.59 -3.92 10.33
N HIS A 95 -18.38 -2.62 10.53
CA HIS A 95 -17.79 -2.09 11.75
C HIS A 95 -18.19 -0.62 11.96
N PRO A 96 -18.61 -0.20 13.17
CA PRO A 96 -19.08 1.16 13.44
C PRO A 96 -18.08 2.26 13.07
N GLN A 97 -16.78 1.99 13.17
CA GLN A 97 -15.71 2.93 12.81
C GLN A 97 -15.81 3.42 11.37
N TRP A 98 -16.35 2.62 10.44
CA TRP A 98 -16.49 3.03 9.04
C TRP A 98 -17.47 4.18 8.85
N GLY A 99 -18.41 4.40 9.78
CA GLY A 99 -19.31 5.56 9.76
C GLY A 99 -18.60 6.90 9.93
N ARG A 100 -17.35 6.91 10.40
CA ARG A 100 -16.51 8.11 10.52
C ARG A 100 -15.95 8.60 9.18
N TYR A 101 -15.87 7.71 8.19
CA TYR A 101 -15.20 8.00 6.92
C TYR A 101 -16.20 8.10 5.77
N LYS A 102 -16.02 9.13 4.92
CA LYS A 102 -16.69 9.21 3.62
C LYS A 102 -15.70 8.79 2.53
N PHE A 103 -16.01 7.69 1.84
CA PHE A 103 -15.20 7.21 0.73
C PHE A 103 -15.58 7.91 -0.58
N LYS A 104 -14.57 8.36 -1.32
CA LYS A 104 -14.74 9.09 -2.59
C LYS A 104 -13.82 8.54 -3.67
N ASN A 105 -14.21 8.72 -4.93
CA ASN A 105 -13.46 8.28 -6.10
C ASN A 105 -12.34 9.26 -6.51
N GLY A 106 -12.22 10.40 -5.83
CA GLY A 106 -11.28 11.46 -6.19
C GLY A 106 -11.63 12.23 -7.47
N ARG A 107 -12.85 12.04 -8.00
CA ARG A 107 -13.41 12.69 -9.20
C ARG A 107 -14.78 13.34 -8.95
N GLY A 108 -15.17 13.51 -7.68
CA GLY A 108 -16.40 14.20 -7.28
C GLY A 108 -17.59 13.31 -6.94
N SER A 109 -17.44 11.97 -6.93
CA SER A 109 -18.51 11.06 -6.47
C SER A 109 -18.19 10.50 -5.09
N GLU A 110 -19.16 10.59 -4.18
CA GLU A 110 -19.11 10.00 -2.84
C GLU A 110 -19.79 8.61 -2.84
N GLY A 111 -19.37 7.75 -1.92
CA GLY A 111 -19.92 6.38 -1.79
C GLY A 111 -19.37 5.37 -2.78
N GLU A 112 -18.39 5.77 -3.59
CA GLU A 112 -17.66 4.89 -4.49
C GLU A 112 -16.17 5.23 -4.50
N ILE A 113 -15.35 4.24 -4.81
CA ILE A 113 -13.92 4.40 -5.10
C ILE A 113 -13.69 4.33 -6.60
N LEU A 114 -12.53 4.81 -7.05
CA LEU A 114 -12.13 4.69 -8.44
C LEU A 114 -11.61 3.26 -8.68
N VAL A 115 -12.32 2.50 -9.51
CA VAL A 115 -11.80 1.28 -10.13
C VAL A 115 -11.94 1.46 -11.63
N THR A 116 -10.83 1.39 -12.36
CA THR A 116 -10.82 1.54 -13.82
C THR A 116 -9.80 0.63 -14.45
N GLN A 117 -10.15 0.10 -15.62
CA GLN A 117 -9.19 -0.52 -16.50
C GLN A 117 -8.35 0.59 -17.16
N VAL A 118 -7.02 0.54 -17.01
CA VAL A 118 -6.08 1.51 -17.59
C VAL A 118 -5.52 1.00 -18.91
N GLN A 119 -5.29 -0.31 -18.99
CA GLN A 119 -4.83 -0.97 -20.21
C GLN A 119 -5.87 -2.02 -20.61
N PRO A 120 -6.25 -2.10 -21.90
CA PRO A 120 -7.15 -3.15 -22.36
C PRO A 120 -6.48 -4.52 -22.19
N TRP A 121 -7.30 -5.55 -22.09
CA TRP A 121 -6.82 -6.92 -22.09
C TRP A 121 -6.06 -7.23 -23.38
N THR A 122 -4.80 -7.60 -23.25
CA THR A 122 -3.89 -7.80 -24.39
C THR A 122 -3.14 -9.12 -24.25
N GLN A 123 -3.06 -9.90 -25.33
CA GLN A 123 -2.32 -11.16 -25.38
C GLN A 123 -0.83 -10.95 -25.68
N GLY A 124 0.00 -11.86 -25.16
CA GLY A 124 1.44 -11.89 -25.46
C GLY A 124 2.25 -10.76 -24.82
N VAL A 125 1.69 -10.06 -23.83
CA VAL A 125 2.35 -8.97 -23.13
C VAL A 125 3.38 -9.53 -22.17
N VAL A 126 4.58 -8.95 -22.15
CA VAL A 126 5.60 -9.27 -21.13
C VAL A 126 5.12 -8.76 -19.77
N LEU A 127 5.06 -9.67 -18.80
CA LEU A 127 4.51 -9.38 -17.48
C LEU A 127 5.48 -8.54 -16.64
N GLN A 128 4.93 -7.85 -15.64
CA GLN A 128 5.67 -6.99 -14.73
C GLN A 128 6.03 -7.71 -13.42
N SER A 129 6.74 -7.00 -12.52
CA SER A 129 7.11 -7.48 -11.19
C SER A 129 7.92 -8.81 -11.21
N GLN A 130 7.47 -9.82 -10.46
CA GLN A 130 8.15 -11.12 -10.33
C GLN A 130 8.02 -12.03 -11.56
N TYR A 131 7.12 -11.71 -12.50
CA TYR A 131 6.88 -12.50 -13.71
C TYR A 131 7.52 -11.89 -14.95
N ARG A 132 8.47 -10.96 -14.76
CA ARG A 132 9.27 -10.40 -15.85
C ARG A 132 9.87 -11.54 -16.68
N MET A 133 9.81 -11.38 -18.01
CA MET A 133 10.18 -12.37 -19.04
C MET A 133 9.10 -13.39 -19.42
N LEU A 134 8.08 -13.61 -18.59
CA LEU A 134 6.92 -14.40 -19.00
C LEU A 134 5.99 -13.53 -19.84
N LYS A 135 5.34 -14.15 -20.83
CA LYS A 135 4.29 -13.53 -21.62
C LYS A 135 2.93 -14.04 -21.15
N GLY A 136 1.96 -13.15 -21.11
CA GLY A 136 0.61 -13.50 -20.68
C GLY A 136 -0.48 -12.70 -21.36
N TYR A 137 -1.71 -13.12 -21.09
CA TYR A 137 -2.89 -12.30 -21.34
C TYR A 137 -3.13 -11.43 -20.11
N SER A 138 -2.93 -10.12 -20.25
CA SER A 138 -2.91 -9.23 -19.09
C SER A 138 -3.64 -7.91 -19.32
N SER A 139 -4.03 -7.28 -18.21
CA SER A 139 -4.64 -5.96 -18.14
C SER A 139 -4.21 -5.27 -16.84
N ILE A 140 -4.09 -3.94 -16.87
CA ILE A 140 -3.80 -3.14 -15.68
C ILE A 140 -5.07 -2.47 -15.20
N PHE A 141 -5.40 -2.69 -13.94
CA PHE A 141 -6.49 -2.02 -13.24
C PHE A 141 -5.93 -1.04 -12.23
N ARG A 142 -6.58 0.11 -12.14
CA ARG A 142 -6.26 1.19 -11.22
C ARG A 142 -7.33 1.28 -10.16
N ILE A 143 -6.90 1.22 -8.91
CA ILE A 143 -7.75 1.31 -7.74
C ILE A 143 -7.28 2.52 -6.94
N ARG A 144 -8.20 3.45 -6.68
CA ARG A 144 -7.93 4.60 -5.81
C ARG A 144 -9.11 4.85 -4.91
N ALA A 145 -8.83 5.00 -3.62
CA ALA A 145 -9.80 5.41 -2.63
C ALA A 145 -9.33 6.70 -1.97
N ASN A 146 -10.24 7.65 -1.82
CA ASN A 146 -10.07 8.79 -0.92
C ASN A 146 -10.96 8.56 0.31
N ALA A 147 -10.39 8.69 1.51
CA ALA A 147 -11.13 8.60 2.76
C ALA A 147 -11.10 9.96 3.46
N TYR A 148 -12.29 10.55 3.61
CA TYR A 148 -12.48 11.80 4.34
C TYR A 148 -12.97 11.49 5.76
N ASP A 149 -12.17 11.86 6.75
CA ASP A 149 -12.51 11.78 8.17
C ASP A 149 -13.42 12.95 8.57
N VAL A 150 -14.70 12.65 8.82
CA VAL A 150 -15.72 13.65 9.13
C VAL A 150 -15.46 14.33 10.49
N LEU A 151 -14.73 13.70 11.40
CA LEU A 151 -14.48 14.21 12.74
C LEU A 151 -13.35 15.25 12.77
N ASN A 152 -12.29 15.02 11.99
CA ASN A 152 -11.07 15.85 12.02
C ASN A 152 -10.86 16.67 10.74
N ASP A 153 -11.84 16.69 9.83
CA ASP A 153 -11.78 17.43 8.56
C ASP A 153 -10.46 17.16 7.81
N THR A 154 -10.14 15.89 7.66
CA THR A 154 -8.87 15.44 7.07
C THR A 154 -9.15 14.39 6.01
N GLU A 155 -8.55 14.55 4.84
CA GLU A 155 -8.67 13.61 3.73
C GLU A 155 -7.31 13.01 3.40
N ALA A 156 -7.29 11.71 3.15
CA ALA A 156 -6.14 11.02 2.59
C ALA A 156 -6.58 10.13 1.43
N ALA A 157 -5.66 9.83 0.52
CA ALA A 157 -5.93 9.01 -0.64
C ALA A 157 -4.85 7.94 -0.81
N VAL A 158 -5.29 6.75 -1.16
CA VAL A 158 -4.44 5.61 -1.49
C VAL A 158 -4.74 5.20 -2.91
N TYR A 159 -3.67 4.86 -3.62
CA TYR A 159 -3.68 4.55 -5.03
C TYR A 159 -2.81 3.33 -5.28
N GLN A 160 -3.30 2.40 -6.08
CA GLN A 160 -2.54 1.25 -6.56
C GLN A 160 -2.93 0.88 -7.99
N ASP A 161 -1.93 0.51 -8.78
CA ASP A 161 -2.11 -0.13 -10.09
C ASP A 161 -1.76 -1.61 -9.93
N VAL A 162 -2.67 -2.49 -10.38
CA VAL A 162 -2.54 -3.93 -10.26
C VAL A 162 -2.62 -4.56 -11.65
N GLN A 163 -1.63 -5.40 -11.98
CA GLN A 163 -1.64 -6.18 -13.21
C GLN A 163 -2.30 -7.54 -12.94
N LEU A 164 -3.44 -7.79 -13.59
CA LEU A 164 -4.02 -9.13 -13.67
C LEU A 164 -3.46 -9.81 -14.91
N ALA A 165 -2.99 -11.05 -14.75
CA ALA A 165 -2.37 -11.80 -15.83
C ALA A 165 -2.73 -13.28 -15.77
N LEU A 166 -3.05 -13.86 -16.94
CA LEU A 166 -3.06 -15.29 -17.17
C LEU A 166 -1.77 -15.66 -17.91
N VAL A 167 -0.98 -16.55 -17.30
CA VAL A 167 0.29 -17.03 -17.83
C VAL A 167 0.05 -18.38 -18.48
N PRO A 168 0.14 -18.51 -19.81
CA PRO A 168 -0.06 -19.80 -20.44
C PRO A 168 1.12 -20.73 -20.18
N VAL A 169 0.83 -21.97 -19.79
CA VAL A 169 1.86 -22.98 -19.48
C VAL A 169 2.62 -23.43 -20.73
N PHE A 170 2.02 -23.34 -21.91
CA PHE A 170 2.64 -23.75 -23.17
C PHE A 170 3.81 -22.88 -23.64
N GLN A 171 4.16 -21.81 -22.90
CA GLN A 171 5.36 -21.02 -23.20
C GLN A 171 6.65 -21.64 -22.63
N PHE A 172 6.52 -22.60 -21.71
CA PHE A 172 7.64 -23.32 -21.13
C PHE A 172 8.02 -24.51 -22.04
N ALA A 173 9.32 -24.76 -22.19
CA ALA A 173 9.80 -26.00 -22.78
C ALA A 173 9.51 -27.18 -21.86
N VAL A 174 9.65 -26.98 -20.55
CA VAL A 174 9.32 -27.97 -19.52
C VAL A 174 8.62 -27.27 -18.36
N PHE A 175 7.43 -27.75 -18.00
CA PHE A 175 6.69 -27.31 -16.82
C PHE A 175 6.28 -28.53 -15.99
N TYR A 176 6.65 -28.56 -14.71
CA TYR A 176 6.31 -29.64 -13.78
C TYR A 176 5.63 -29.10 -12.53
N ASN A 177 4.54 -29.77 -12.12
CA ASN A 177 3.84 -29.45 -10.87
C ASN A 177 4.41 -30.22 -9.66
N LEU A 178 4.98 -31.40 -9.89
CA LEU A 178 5.69 -32.19 -8.89
C LEU A 178 7.20 -32.02 -9.06
N ASP A 179 8.00 -32.74 -8.28
CA ASP A 179 9.45 -32.74 -8.46
C ASP A 179 9.81 -33.14 -9.90
N LEU A 180 10.68 -32.34 -10.52
CA LEU A 180 11.20 -32.59 -11.86
C LEU A 180 12.49 -33.39 -11.71
N GLU A 181 12.52 -34.60 -12.23
CA GLU A 181 13.75 -35.38 -12.36
C GLU A 181 14.12 -35.50 -13.83
N VAL A 182 15.34 -35.08 -14.17
CA VAL A 182 15.89 -35.17 -15.50
C VAL A 182 17.31 -35.72 -15.44
N PHE A 183 17.49 -36.90 -16.03
CA PHE A 183 18.76 -37.60 -16.11
C PHE A 183 18.89 -38.28 -17.48
N PRO A 184 19.26 -37.53 -18.53
CA PRO A 184 19.24 -38.06 -19.88
C PRO A 184 20.43 -38.98 -20.13
N GLY A 185 20.18 -40.11 -20.80
CA GLY A 185 21.22 -41.06 -21.22
C GLY A 185 21.97 -40.66 -22.50
N ALA A 186 21.49 -39.66 -23.23
CA ALA A 186 22.15 -39.03 -24.37
C ALA A 186 22.15 -37.51 -24.20
N ASN A 187 22.85 -36.77 -25.06
CA ASN A 187 22.86 -35.30 -25.00
C ASN A 187 21.43 -34.74 -25.14
N MET A 188 21.04 -33.88 -24.20
CA MET A 188 19.72 -33.24 -24.16
C MET A 188 19.86 -31.72 -24.10
N ASP A 189 19.25 -31.05 -25.09
CA ASP A 189 19.21 -29.60 -25.20
C ASP A 189 17.80 -29.08 -24.89
N MET A 190 17.64 -28.27 -23.84
CA MET A 190 16.37 -27.61 -23.51
C MET A 190 16.39 -26.16 -24.00
N ARG A 191 15.68 -25.90 -25.10
CA ARG A 191 15.64 -24.60 -25.80
C ARG A 191 14.38 -23.79 -25.51
N GLY A 192 14.11 -23.57 -24.23
CA GLY A 192 13.07 -22.67 -23.74
C GLY A 192 12.98 -22.71 -22.21
N PRO A 193 12.12 -21.88 -21.61
CA PRO A 193 12.06 -21.75 -20.15
C PRO A 193 11.66 -23.07 -19.48
N VAL A 194 12.28 -23.36 -18.34
CA VAL A 194 12.00 -24.52 -17.51
C VAL A 194 11.51 -24.07 -16.14
N HIS A 195 10.35 -24.57 -15.71
CA HIS A 195 9.79 -24.26 -14.40
C HIS A 195 9.29 -25.51 -13.67
N CYS A 196 9.59 -25.57 -12.37
CA CYS A 196 9.08 -26.60 -11.48
C CYS A 196 8.42 -25.97 -10.24
N ASN A 197 7.20 -26.38 -9.91
CA ASN A 197 6.51 -25.94 -8.68
C ASN A 197 7.09 -26.56 -7.41
N ARG A 198 8.01 -27.53 -7.53
CA ARG A 198 8.76 -28.13 -6.42
C ARG A 198 10.27 -28.11 -6.70
N ASN A 199 10.99 -29.20 -6.45
CA ASN A 199 12.43 -29.30 -6.65
C ASN A 199 12.77 -29.76 -8.07
N ILE A 200 13.96 -29.36 -8.53
CA ILE A 200 14.55 -29.85 -9.77
C ILE A 200 15.76 -30.71 -9.42
N TYR A 201 15.71 -31.98 -9.80
CA TYR A 201 16.82 -32.93 -9.75
C TYR A 201 17.33 -33.12 -11.17
N ALA A 202 18.45 -32.47 -11.47
CA ALA A 202 19.06 -32.50 -12.80
C ALA A 202 20.45 -33.10 -12.74
N GLY A 203 20.72 -34.03 -13.65
CA GLY A 203 22.03 -34.62 -13.87
C GLY A 203 22.13 -35.15 -15.28
N SER A 204 23.23 -35.80 -15.60
CA SER A 204 23.42 -36.55 -16.85
C SER A 204 24.36 -37.73 -16.62
N GLU A 205 24.25 -38.74 -17.48
CA GLU A 205 25.23 -39.84 -17.52
C GLU A 205 26.65 -39.29 -17.79
N PRO A 206 27.73 -39.99 -17.37
CA PRO A 206 29.11 -39.49 -17.49
C PRO A 206 29.56 -39.08 -18.91
N GLN A 207 28.90 -39.59 -19.96
CA GLN A 207 29.20 -39.27 -21.37
C GLN A 207 28.09 -38.45 -22.05
N ALA A 208 27.11 -37.94 -21.30
CA ALA A 208 26.00 -37.14 -21.79
C ALA A 208 26.01 -35.73 -21.20
N THR A 209 25.41 -34.78 -21.91
CA THR A 209 25.20 -33.40 -21.44
C THR A 209 23.74 -33.06 -21.31
N LEU A 210 23.35 -32.39 -20.23
CA LEU A 210 22.07 -31.70 -20.09
C LEU A 210 22.31 -30.18 -20.15
N THR A 211 21.84 -29.52 -21.20
CA THR A 211 22.06 -28.09 -21.42
C THR A 211 20.76 -27.31 -21.40
N PHE A 212 20.65 -26.33 -20.52
CA PHE A 212 19.55 -25.36 -20.50
C PHE A 212 19.98 -24.08 -21.22
N TYR A 213 19.24 -23.69 -22.26
CA TYR A 213 19.53 -22.50 -23.05
C TYR A 213 18.73 -21.26 -22.62
N ASP A 214 17.85 -21.40 -21.63
CA ASP A 214 16.96 -20.35 -21.14
C ASP A 214 16.77 -20.47 -19.63
N LEU A 215 15.92 -19.61 -19.06
CA LEU A 215 15.66 -19.50 -17.64
C LEU A 215 15.16 -20.82 -17.03
N VAL A 216 15.84 -21.26 -15.97
CA VAL A 216 15.43 -22.39 -15.12
C VAL A 216 15.00 -21.85 -13.77
N THR A 217 13.78 -22.16 -13.35
CA THR A 217 13.21 -21.68 -12.07
C THR A 217 12.54 -22.81 -11.31
N MET A 218 12.59 -22.75 -10.00
CA MET A 218 11.91 -23.68 -9.11
C MET A 218 11.36 -22.94 -7.89
N VAL A 219 10.32 -23.48 -7.25
CA VAL A 219 9.74 -22.89 -6.04
C VAL A 219 10.36 -23.47 -4.77
N GLY A 220 10.66 -24.78 -4.73
CA GLY A 220 11.23 -25.49 -3.57
C GLY A 220 10.18 -26.03 -2.62
#